data_AF-A0A2V1K5N6-F1
#
_entry.id   AF-A0A2V1K5N6-F1
#
_cell.length_a   1.000
_cell.length_b   1.000
_cell.length_c   1.000
_cell.angle_alpha   90.00
_cell.angle_beta   90.00
_cell.angle_gamma   90.00
#
_symmetry.space_group_name_H-M   'P 1'
#
loop_
_entity.id
_entity.type
_entity.pdbx_description
1 polymer ?
#
loop_
_entity_poly.entity_id
_entity_poly.type
_entity_poly.pdbx_seq_one_letter_code
_entity_poly.pdbx_strand_id
1 'polypeptide(L)'
;MNKTLSFRNHLATSHRQLSQEHLALVRQYAQVQRRCSDLLQAQAAEIARLQAEQMRLHARLVIRDTALMWAQQDMASMQDMHPGLERRRTLLRRIGDLMQQVQHLVRERNLRRMGQGYAAVAAPDMSSFEAAVPAAPQASAQRQVECDPSGLEDEASMVSEAGTSHRLVAESRDLHDEHLFIESLAAADMVICQTGCVSQGDYWRVQDHCRRTGKMCVMIESGKPIHVLRKEAEIE
;
A
#
# COMPACT_ATOMS: atom_id res chain seq x y z
N MET A 1 63.23 29.86 68.26
CA MET A 1 61.76 29.95 68.41
C MET A 1 61.04 30.49 67.15
N ASN A 2 61.65 31.34 66.32
CA ASN A 2 60.96 31.94 65.14
C ASN A 2 60.64 30.98 63.98
N LYS A 3 61.43 29.90 63.79
CA LYS A 3 61.24 28.96 62.67
C LYS A 3 59.96 28.09 62.80
N THR A 4 59.59 27.70 64.02
CA THR A 4 58.41 26.86 64.29
C THR A 4 57.10 27.63 64.14
N LEU A 5 57.09 28.92 64.53
CA LEU A 5 55.96 29.83 64.31
C LEU A 5 55.74 30.11 62.81
N SER A 6 56.82 30.34 62.06
CA SER A 6 56.74 30.52 60.59
C SER A 6 56.17 29.27 59.90
N PHE A 7 56.65 28.08 60.23
CA PHE A 7 56.16 26.83 59.65
C PHE A 7 54.66 26.58 59.94
N ARG A 8 54.21 26.83 61.18
CA ARG A 8 52.78 26.73 61.54
C ARG A 8 51.92 27.72 60.77
N ASN A 9 52.39 28.95 60.58
CA ASN A 9 51.69 29.95 59.79
C ASN A 9 51.58 29.54 58.31
N HIS A 10 52.66 28.99 57.73
CA HIS A 10 52.65 28.48 56.37
C HIS A 10 51.66 27.31 56.17
N LEU A 11 51.61 26.36 57.09
CA LEU A 11 50.63 25.27 57.04
C LEU A 11 49.19 25.78 57.12
N ALA A 12 48.92 26.74 58.00
CA ALA A 12 47.59 27.34 58.13
C ALA A 12 47.18 28.11 56.87
N THR A 13 48.12 28.81 56.22
CA THR A 13 47.85 29.48 54.93
C THR A 13 47.59 28.49 53.81
N SER A 14 48.39 27.42 53.70
CA SER A 14 48.21 26.40 52.66
C SER A 14 46.89 25.63 52.82
N HIS A 15 46.51 25.30 54.06
CA HIS A 15 45.22 24.67 54.34
C HIS A 15 44.04 25.58 53.95
N ARG A 16 44.13 26.88 54.25
CA ARG A 16 43.11 27.86 53.87
C ARG A 16 43.01 28.00 52.35
N GLN A 17 44.14 28.07 51.65
CA GLN A 17 44.19 28.13 50.20
C GLN A 17 43.57 26.88 49.58
N LEU A 18 43.97 25.68 50.01
CA LEU A 18 43.40 24.42 49.51
C LEU A 18 41.88 24.35 49.74
N SER A 19 41.40 24.81 50.90
CA SER A 19 39.98 24.86 51.21
C SER A 19 39.21 25.81 50.26
N GLN A 20 39.81 26.94 49.91
CA GLN A 20 39.24 27.91 48.97
C GLN A 20 39.18 27.34 47.55
N GLU A 21 40.26 26.72 47.08
CA GLU A 21 40.31 26.04 45.78
C GLU A 21 39.29 24.90 45.71
N HIS A 22 39.17 24.09 46.77
CA HIS A 22 38.18 23.02 46.83
C HIS A 22 36.75 23.56 46.72
N LEU A 23 36.42 24.63 47.45
CA LEU A 23 35.10 25.27 47.34
C LEU A 23 34.86 25.86 45.95
N ALA A 24 35.87 26.44 45.30
CA ALA A 24 35.77 26.94 43.94
C ALA A 24 35.48 25.80 42.96
N LEU A 25 36.19 24.67 43.06
CA LEU A 25 35.97 23.48 42.25
C LEU A 25 34.58 22.87 42.47
N VAL A 26 34.12 22.76 43.72
CA VAL A 26 32.77 22.23 44.03
C VAL A 26 31.69 23.11 43.40
N ARG A 27 31.85 24.44 43.42
CA ARG A 27 30.91 25.37 42.77
C ARG A 27 30.89 25.20 41.25
N GLN A 28 32.07 25.08 40.63
CA GLN A 28 32.17 24.88 39.18
C GLN A 28 31.59 23.53 38.77
N TYR A 29 31.87 22.46 39.51
CA TYR A 29 31.29 21.15 39.28
C TYR A 29 29.76 21.20 39.39
N ALA A 30 29.22 21.81 40.46
CA ALA A 30 27.78 21.95 40.63
C ALA A 30 27.12 22.80 39.53
N GLN A 31 27.84 23.75 38.93
CA GLN A 31 27.35 24.52 37.79
C GLN A 31 27.29 23.67 36.51
N VAL A 32 28.36 22.91 36.24
CA VAL A 32 28.40 22.00 35.09
C VAL A 32 27.36 20.89 35.24
N GLN A 33 27.24 20.30 36.44
CA GLN A 33 26.25 19.27 36.73
C GLN A 33 24.84 19.78 36.46
N ARG A 34 24.48 20.99 36.92
CA ARG A 34 23.19 21.60 36.63
C ARG A 34 22.96 21.76 35.12
N ARG A 35 23.92 22.34 34.40
CA ARG A 35 23.83 22.50 32.94
C ARG A 35 23.63 21.16 32.22
N CYS A 36 24.37 20.12 32.62
CA CYS A 36 24.21 18.79 32.05
C CYS A 36 22.84 18.18 32.37
N SER A 37 22.36 18.32 33.60
CA SER A 37 21.02 17.88 34.00
C SER A 37 19.93 18.59 33.19
N ASP A 38 20.03 19.90 33.01
CA ASP A 38 19.07 20.70 32.24
C ASP A 38 19.05 20.26 30.77
N LEU A 39 20.23 20.04 30.17
CA LEU A 39 20.33 19.54 28.79
C LEU A 39 19.73 18.14 28.66
N LEU A 40 20.01 17.24 29.59
CA LEU A 40 19.44 15.87 29.58
C LEU A 40 17.92 15.90 29.70
N GLN A 41 17.37 16.76 30.56
CA GLN A 41 15.93 16.93 30.71
C GLN A 41 15.29 17.49 29.44
N ALA A 42 15.90 18.52 28.82
CA ALA A 42 15.42 19.08 27.57
C ALA A 42 15.44 18.06 26.44
N GLN A 43 16.52 17.27 26.32
CA GLN A 43 16.62 16.21 25.33
C GLN A 43 15.61 15.08 25.57
N ALA A 44 15.40 14.67 26.83
CA ALA A 44 14.40 13.67 27.18
C ALA A 44 12.98 14.14 26.83
N ALA A 45 12.66 15.41 27.06
CA ALA A 45 11.38 15.99 26.68
C ALA A 45 11.17 16.00 25.16
N GLU A 46 12.21 16.35 24.39
CA GLU A 46 12.13 16.35 22.93
C GLU A 46 12.00 14.92 22.36
N ILE A 47 12.73 13.95 22.91
CA ILE A 47 12.59 12.54 22.55
C ILE A 47 11.16 12.07 22.80
N ALA A 48 10.59 12.38 23.97
CA ALA A 48 9.22 12.02 24.31
C ALA A 48 8.20 12.66 23.34
N ARG A 49 8.42 13.93 22.96
CA ARG A 49 7.59 14.64 21.98
C ARG A 49 7.62 13.96 20.61
N LEU A 50 8.82 13.66 20.11
CA LEU A 50 9.02 13.00 18.81
C LEU A 50 8.46 11.58 18.80
N GLN A 51 8.63 10.82 19.88
CA GLN A 51 8.04 9.49 20.03
C GLN A 51 6.51 9.54 19.99
N ALA A 52 5.90 10.52 20.67
CA ALA A 52 4.46 10.71 20.62
C ALA A 52 3.96 11.09 19.21
N GLU A 53 4.71 11.92 18.49
CA GLU A 53 4.41 12.29 17.11
C GLU A 53 4.53 11.08 16.17
N GLN A 54 5.58 10.28 16.30
CA GLN A 54 5.79 9.06 15.53
C GLN A 54 4.65 8.05 15.76
N MET A 55 4.23 7.84 17.01
CA MET A 55 3.09 6.98 17.32
C MET A 55 1.79 7.50 16.68
N ARG A 56 1.54 8.82 16.72
CA ARG A 56 0.36 9.43 16.07
C ARG A 56 0.37 9.23 14.56
N LEU A 57 1.52 9.45 13.91
CA LEU A 57 1.65 9.25 12.47
C LEU A 57 1.49 7.79 12.09
N HIS A 58 2.06 6.86 12.86
CA HIS A 58 1.87 5.43 12.67
C HIS A 58 0.39 5.04 12.78
N ALA A 59 -0.33 5.52 13.80
CA ALA A 59 -1.76 5.26 13.93
C ALA A 59 -2.55 5.76 12.71
N ARG A 60 -2.24 6.96 12.20
CA ARG A 60 -2.89 7.51 10.99
C ARG A 60 -2.62 6.67 9.76
N LEU A 61 -1.40 6.15 9.59
CA LEU A 61 -1.06 5.27 8.47
C LEU A 61 -1.82 3.94 8.57
N VAL A 62 -1.82 3.31 9.75
CA VAL A 62 -2.56 2.05 9.97
C VAL A 62 -4.04 2.22 9.67
N ILE A 63 -4.67 3.31 10.12
CA ILE A 63 -6.09 3.59 9.83
C ILE A 63 -6.32 3.75 8.31
N ARG A 64 -5.46 4.50 7.62
CA ARG A 64 -5.59 4.70 6.17
C ARG A 64 -5.40 3.40 5.41
N ASP A 65 -4.36 2.65 5.73
CA ASP A 65 -3.96 1.45 5.01
C ASP A 65 -4.97 0.32 5.23
N THR A 66 -5.50 0.19 6.45
CA THR A 66 -6.61 -0.71 6.71
C THR A 66 -7.83 -0.30 5.91
N ALA A 67 -8.28 0.95 5.96
CA ALA A 67 -9.44 1.42 5.19
C ALA A 67 -9.28 1.17 3.67
N LEU A 68 -8.07 1.36 3.14
CA LEU A 68 -7.75 1.06 1.75
C LEU A 68 -7.85 -0.44 1.45
N MET A 69 -7.32 -1.30 2.33
CA MET A 69 -7.44 -2.75 2.21
C MET A 69 -8.91 -3.19 2.21
N TRP A 70 -9.73 -2.68 3.13
CA TRP A 70 -11.17 -2.99 3.17
C TRP A 70 -11.87 -2.54 1.87
N ALA A 71 -11.60 -1.32 1.39
CA ALA A 71 -12.16 -0.85 0.13
C ALA A 71 -11.75 -1.70 -1.08
N GLN A 72 -10.50 -2.19 -1.10
CA GLN A 72 -10.04 -3.11 -2.14
C GLN A 72 -10.76 -4.46 -2.08
N GLN A 73 -10.97 -5.00 -0.88
CA GLN A 73 -11.73 -6.24 -0.68
C GLN A 73 -13.19 -6.10 -1.11
N ASP A 74 -13.84 -4.98 -0.79
CA ASP A 74 -15.20 -4.71 -1.22
C ASP A 74 -15.31 -4.60 -2.74
N MET A 75 -14.36 -3.92 -3.39
CA MET A 75 -14.29 -3.84 -4.85
C MET A 75 -14.09 -5.21 -5.50
N ALA A 76 -13.18 -6.02 -4.97
CA ALA A 76 -12.96 -7.37 -5.46
C ALA A 76 -14.23 -8.23 -5.30
N SER A 77 -14.87 -8.17 -4.13
CA SER A 77 -16.12 -8.89 -3.86
C SER A 77 -17.24 -8.48 -4.82
N MET A 78 -17.37 -7.18 -5.13
CA MET A 78 -18.33 -6.70 -6.14
C MET A 78 -18.00 -7.20 -7.56
N GLN A 79 -16.72 -7.28 -7.91
CA GLN A 79 -16.30 -7.84 -9.21
C GLN A 79 -16.57 -9.35 -9.29
N ASP A 80 -16.33 -10.08 -8.22
CA ASP A 80 -16.57 -11.53 -8.11
C ASP A 80 -18.07 -11.86 -8.16
N MET A 81 -18.92 -11.01 -7.58
CA MET A 81 -20.37 -11.11 -7.74
C MET A 81 -20.82 -10.80 -9.18
N HIS A 82 -19.95 -10.18 -9.98
CA HIS A 82 -20.29 -9.65 -11.30
C HIS A 82 -19.26 -9.97 -12.42
N PRO A 83 -18.87 -11.24 -12.63
CA PRO A 83 -17.79 -11.61 -13.54
C PRO A 83 -18.11 -11.36 -15.04
N GLY A 84 -19.36 -11.03 -15.37
CA GLY A 84 -19.81 -10.74 -16.75
C GLY A 84 -19.87 -9.25 -17.12
N LEU A 85 -19.68 -8.33 -16.18
CA LEU A 85 -19.91 -6.89 -16.43
C LEU A 85 -18.93 -6.30 -17.45
N GLU A 86 -17.65 -6.65 -17.37
CA GLU A 86 -16.64 -6.14 -18.32
C GLU A 86 -16.89 -6.64 -19.75
N ARG A 87 -17.33 -7.90 -19.90
CA ARG A 87 -17.75 -8.44 -21.20
C ARG A 87 -18.97 -7.70 -21.74
N ARG A 88 -19.96 -7.42 -20.89
CA ARG A 88 -21.15 -6.62 -21.28
C ARG A 88 -20.78 -5.18 -21.67
N ARG A 89 -19.88 -4.52 -20.92
CA ARG A 89 -19.37 -3.17 -21.25
C ARG A 89 -18.63 -3.13 -22.59
N THR A 90 -17.79 -4.14 -22.84
CA THR A 90 -17.06 -4.27 -24.11
C THR A 90 -18.01 -4.50 -25.28
N LEU A 91 -19.02 -5.35 -25.08
CA LEU A 91 -20.04 -5.60 -26.08
C LEU A 91 -20.84 -4.34 -26.42
N LEU A 92 -21.27 -3.56 -25.42
CA LEU A 92 -21.99 -2.30 -25.64
C LEU A 92 -21.17 -1.30 -26.44
N ARG A 93 -19.87 -1.17 -26.16
CA ARG A 93 -18.95 -0.35 -26.95
C ARG A 93 -18.89 -0.83 -28.41
N ARG A 94 -18.72 -2.13 -28.62
CA ARG A 94 -18.64 -2.73 -29.97
C ARG A 94 -19.94 -2.54 -30.76
N ILE A 95 -21.10 -2.66 -30.10
CA ILE A 95 -22.40 -2.39 -30.72
C ILE A 95 -22.47 -0.93 -31.18
N GLY A 96 -22.01 0.02 -30.35
CA GLY A 96 -21.92 1.43 -30.71
C GLY A 96 -21.06 1.67 -31.97
N ASP A 97 -19.87 1.06 -32.03
CA ASP A 97 -18.97 1.18 -33.19
C ASP A 97 -19.62 0.63 -34.46
N LEU A 98 -20.25 -0.54 -34.38
CA LEU A 98 -20.93 -1.17 -35.50
C LEU A 98 -22.12 -0.32 -35.97
N MET A 99 -22.90 0.24 -35.05
CA MET A 99 -23.99 1.16 -35.39
C MET A 99 -23.47 2.39 -36.14
N GLN A 100 -22.34 2.97 -35.69
CA GLN A 100 -21.72 4.10 -36.40
C GLN A 100 -21.25 3.71 -37.80
N GLN A 101 -20.63 2.54 -37.96
CA GLN A 101 -20.20 2.03 -39.27
C GLN A 101 -21.39 1.79 -40.21
N VAL A 102 -22.47 1.19 -39.73
CA VAL A 102 -23.68 0.99 -40.52
C VAL A 102 -24.26 2.34 -40.96
N GLN A 103 -24.36 3.30 -40.05
CA GLN A 103 -24.82 4.65 -40.40
C GLN A 103 -23.91 5.32 -41.45
N HIS A 104 -22.59 5.18 -41.30
CA HIS A 104 -21.62 5.69 -42.28
C HIS A 104 -21.84 5.07 -43.65
N LEU A 105 -21.90 3.74 -43.74
CA LEU A 105 -22.09 3.02 -45.00
C LEU A 105 -23.45 3.33 -45.65
N VAL A 106 -24.51 3.50 -44.85
CA VAL A 106 -25.83 3.92 -45.35
C VAL A 106 -25.76 5.33 -45.93
N ARG A 107 -25.11 6.28 -45.25
CA ARG A 107 -24.90 7.64 -45.77
C ARG A 107 -24.10 7.61 -47.07
N GLU A 108 -22.99 6.88 -47.09
CA GLU A 108 -22.14 6.75 -48.27
C GLU A 108 -22.90 6.14 -49.46
N ARG A 109 -23.67 5.06 -49.23
CA ARG A 109 -24.53 4.46 -50.26
C ARG A 109 -25.59 5.44 -50.77
N ASN A 110 -26.23 6.20 -49.88
CA ASN A 110 -27.22 7.20 -50.26
C ASN A 110 -26.59 8.32 -51.11
N LEU A 111 -25.39 8.79 -50.74
CA LEU A 111 -24.64 9.78 -51.52
C LEU A 111 -24.30 9.25 -52.92
N ARG A 112 -23.80 8.00 -53.02
CA ARG A 112 -23.53 7.36 -54.33
C ARG A 112 -24.80 7.22 -55.17
N ARG A 113 -25.93 6.84 -54.58
CA ARG A 113 -27.22 6.70 -55.28
C ARG A 113 -27.76 8.04 -55.76
N MET A 114 -27.67 9.09 -54.95
CA MET A 114 -28.06 10.45 -55.35
C MET A 114 -27.14 10.98 -56.48
N GLY A 115 -25.83 10.78 -56.37
CA GLY A 115 -24.87 11.18 -57.42
C GLY A 115 -25.07 10.46 -58.76
N GLN A 116 -25.52 9.19 -58.74
CA GLN A 116 -25.93 8.45 -59.95
C GLN A 116 -27.20 9.02 -60.58
N GLY A 117 -28.12 9.57 -59.79
CA GLY A 117 -29.31 10.28 -60.27
C GLY A 117 -28.99 11.58 -61.00
N TYR A 118 -27.96 12.33 -60.57
CA TYR A 118 -27.54 13.55 -61.26
C TYR A 118 -26.63 13.29 -62.48
N ALA A 119 -25.88 12.19 -62.51
CA ALA A 119 -25.08 11.79 -63.68
C ALA A 119 -25.93 11.27 -64.85
N ALA A 120 -27.13 10.72 -64.57
CA ALA A 120 -28.08 10.29 -65.62
C ALA A 120 -28.97 11.42 -66.15
N VAL A 121 -28.98 12.61 -65.52
CA VAL A 121 -29.86 13.74 -65.89
C VAL A 121 -29.05 14.92 -66.48
N ALA A 122 -27.80 14.68 -66.89
CA ALA A 122 -27.04 15.65 -67.68
C ALA A 122 -27.41 15.60 -69.18
N ALA A 123 -28.65 15.97 -69.50
CA ALA A 123 -29.09 16.76 -70.67
C ALA A 123 -30.63 16.69 -70.77
N PRO A 124 -31.35 17.82 -70.91
CA PRO A 124 -32.73 17.94 -70.47
C PRO A 124 -33.73 17.82 -71.62
N ASP A 125 -34.97 17.44 -71.29
CA ASP A 125 -36.14 18.05 -71.94
C ASP A 125 -37.21 18.32 -70.89
N MET A 126 -37.27 19.58 -70.45
CA MET A 126 -38.31 20.10 -69.55
C MET A 126 -39.41 20.73 -70.40
N SER A 127 -40.25 19.87 -70.94
CA SER A 127 -41.59 20.13 -71.46
C SER A 127 -42.33 18.82 -71.18
N SER A 128 -43.25 18.71 -70.23
CA SER A 128 -44.36 19.60 -69.95
C SER A 128 -44.95 19.21 -68.60
N PHE A 129 -45.38 20.24 -67.87
CA PHE A 129 -46.13 20.12 -66.63
C PHE A 129 -47.54 19.62 -66.97
N GLU A 130 -47.91 18.42 -66.54
CA GLU A 130 -49.31 18.01 -66.47
C GLU A 130 -49.60 17.39 -65.10
N ALA A 131 -50.40 18.12 -64.35
CA ALA A 131 -50.87 17.78 -63.03
C ALA A 131 -51.86 16.62 -63.12
N ALA A 132 -51.62 15.57 -62.34
CA ALA A 132 -52.62 14.55 -62.04
C ALA A 132 -52.61 14.29 -60.53
N VAL A 133 -53.68 14.74 -59.87
CA VAL A 133 -54.11 14.25 -58.56
C VAL A 133 -55.30 13.34 -58.83
N PRO A 134 -55.33 12.11 -58.27
CA PRO A 134 -56.34 11.89 -57.23
C PRO A 134 -55.93 10.93 -56.08
N ALA A 135 -56.46 11.31 -54.91
CA ALA A 135 -57.07 10.52 -53.82
C ALA A 135 -56.41 9.26 -53.21
N ALA A 136 -56.32 9.28 -51.86
CA ALA A 136 -56.08 8.15 -50.96
C ALA A 136 -57.28 7.15 -50.94
N PRO A 137 -57.11 5.86 -50.54
CA PRO A 137 -57.23 5.51 -49.11
C PRO A 137 -56.48 4.25 -48.57
N GLN A 138 -56.11 4.32 -47.28
CA GLN A 138 -56.21 3.37 -46.14
C GLN A 138 -55.76 1.88 -46.15
N ALA A 139 -55.42 1.44 -44.92
CA ALA A 139 -55.23 0.09 -44.35
C ALA A 139 -53.80 -0.49 -44.44
N SER A 140 -53.19 -1.17 -43.45
CA SER A 140 -53.65 -1.70 -42.15
C SER A 140 -52.44 -2.16 -41.31
N ALA A 141 -52.64 -2.18 -39.98
CA ALA A 141 -52.13 -3.09 -38.94
C ALA A 141 -50.66 -3.57 -38.90
N GLN A 142 -50.00 -3.31 -37.75
CA GLN A 142 -49.15 -4.21 -36.92
C GLN A 142 -47.91 -3.45 -36.39
N ARG A 143 -47.52 -3.48 -35.11
CA ARG A 143 -48.01 -4.06 -33.85
C ARG A 143 -47.11 -3.43 -32.79
N GLN A 144 -47.64 -2.54 -31.95
CA GLN A 144 -46.93 -2.09 -30.75
C GLN A 144 -47.10 -3.17 -29.68
N VAL A 145 -45.98 -3.66 -29.15
CA VAL A 145 -45.97 -4.47 -27.93
C VAL A 145 -45.54 -3.54 -26.80
N GLU A 146 -46.52 -3.18 -25.99
CA GLU A 146 -46.32 -2.61 -24.66
C GLU A 146 -46.26 -3.81 -23.69
N CYS A 147 -45.20 -3.88 -22.89
CA CYS A 147 -45.07 -4.85 -21.81
C CYS A 147 -44.94 -4.10 -20.50
N ASP A 148 -46.06 -4.03 -19.78
CA ASP A 148 -46.14 -4.13 -18.33
C ASP A 148 -47.37 -5.03 -18.06
N PRO A 149 -47.40 -5.89 -17.02
CA PRO A 149 -47.34 -5.39 -15.64
C PRO A 149 -46.71 -6.32 -14.58
N SER A 150 -46.39 -5.67 -13.48
CA SER A 150 -46.52 -6.07 -12.08
C SER A 150 -47.30 -7.35 -11.77
N GLY A 151 -46.77 -8.12 -10.81
CA GLY A 151 -47.57 -8.98 -9.92
C GLY A 151 -46.84 -10.24 -9.47
N LEU A 152 -46.33 -10.21 -8.24
CA LEU A 152 -46.70 -11.15 -7.16
C LEU A 152 -45.81 -10.87 -5.95
N GLU A 153 -46.44 -10.32 -4.92
CA GLU A 153 -45.93 -10.15 -3.57
C GLU A 153 -46.16 -11.43 -2.74
N ASP A 154 -45.27 -11.59 -1.75
CA ASP A 154 -45.40 -12.28 -0.45
C ASP A 154 -45.55 -13.82 -0.35
N GLU A 155 -44.52 -14.49 0.23
CA GLU A 155 -44.51 -14.82 1.67
C GLU A 155 -43.19 -15.49 2.14
N ALA A 156 -42.68 -14.94 3.25
CA ALA A 156 -41.81 -15.42 4.34
C ALA A 156 -41.06 -16.78 4.27
N SER A 157 -39.81 -16.78 4.74
CA SER A 157 -39.43 -17.46 6.00
C SER A 157 -37.95 -17.25 6.39
N MET A 158 -37.72 -16.81 7.63
CA MET A 158 -36.42 -16.84 8.31
C MET A 158 -36.03 -18.28 8.69
N VAL A 159 -34.78 -18.69 8.46
CA VAL A 159 -34.03 -19.60 9.36
C VAL A 159 -32.53 -19.24 9.35
N SER A 160 -31.95 -19.43 10.54
CA SER A 160 -30.65 -19.09 11.12
C SER A 160 -29.34 -19.50 10.42
N GLU A 161 -28.29 -18.76 10.80
CA GLU A 161 -26.92 -19.18 11.15
C GLU A 161 -26.51 -20.64 10.83
N ALA A 162 -25.47 -20.80 10.01
CA ALA A 162 -24.27 -21.58 10.33
C ALA A 162 -23.32 -21.68 9.11
N GLY A 163 -22.02 -21.54 9.37
CA GLY A 163 -21.03 -22.28 8.61
C GLY A 163 -20.28 -21.51 7.53
N THR A 164 -19.23 -20.82 7.98
CA THR A 164 -17.94 -20.73 7.29
C THR A 164 -17.67 -21.98 6.46
N SER A 165 -17.76 -21.87 5.13
CA SER A 165 -17.12 -22.82 4.24
C SER A 165 -16.36 -22.05 3.17
N HIS A 166 -15.10 -21.81 3.51
CA HIS A 166 -14.06 -21.34 2.61
C HIS A 166 -13.95 -22.35 1.45
N ARG A 167 -14.69 -22.13 0.37
CA ARG A 167 -14.51 -22.90 -0.86
C ARG A 167 -13.32 -22.29 -1.60
N LEU A 168 -12.12 -22.77 -1.27
CA LEU A 168 -10.92 -22.52 -2.04
C LEU A 168 -11.11 -23.15 -3.42
N VAL A 169 -11.47 -22.33 -4.40
CA VAL A 169 -11.18 -22.65 -5.80
C VAL A 169 -9.69 -22.39 -5.96
N ALA A 170 -8.91 -23.46 -5.85
CA ALA A 170 -7.51 -23.46 -6.22
C ALA A 170 -7.44 -23.26 -7.74
N GLU A 171 -7.33 -22.01 -8.16
CA GLU A 171 -6.94 -21.67 -9.52
C GLU A 171 -5.47 -22.04 -9.69
N SER A 172 -5.21 -22.86 -10.69
CA SER A 172 -3.93 -23.48 -11.01
C SER A 172 -2.81 -22.44 -11.07
N ARG A 173 -2.08 -22.27 -9.96
CA ARG A 173 -0.78 -21.58 -9.98
C ARG A 173 0.20 -22.49 -10.68
N ASP A 174 0.79 -22.00 -11.75
CA ASP A 174 1.88 -22.67 -12.45
C ASP A 174 2.94 -23.11 -11.43
N LEU A 175 3.30 -24.40 -11.44
CA LEU A 175 4.31 -25.00 -10.57
C LEU A 175 5.65 -24.23 -10.57
N HIS A 176 5.91 -23.41 -11.61
CA HIS A 176 7.08 -22.54 -11.71
C HIS A 176 7.02 -21.30 -10.81
N ASP A 177 5.83 -20.74 -10.53
CA ASP A 177 5.65 -19.59 -9.62
C ASP A 177 5.94 -20.01 -8.17
N GLU A 178 5.56 -21.23 -7.80
CA GLU A 178 5.77 -21.77 -6.45
C GLU A 178 7.25 -22.03 -6.16
N HIS A 179 8.02 -22.54 -7.13
CA HIS A 179 9.47 -22.74 -6.97
C HIS A 179 10.23 -21.41 -6.83
N LEU A 180 9.92 -20.41 -7.65
CA LEU A 180 10.54 -19.08 -7.55
C LEU A 180 10.17 -18.39 -6.23
N PHE A 181 8.95 -18.60 -5.74
CA PHE A 181 8.52 -18.12 -4.44
C PHE A 181 9.26 -18.81 -3.28
N ILE A 182 9.44 -20.13 -3.33
CA ILE A 182 10.21 -20.89 -2.33
C ILE A 182 11.68 -20.47 -2.34
N GLU A 183 12.28 -20.24 -3.51
CA GLU A 183 13.65 -19.72 -3.62
C GLU A 183 13.77 -18.29 -3.08
N SER A 184 12.81 -17.42 -3.38
CA SER A 184 12.74 -16.07 -2.84
C SER A 184 12.60 -16.08 -1.32
N LEU A 185 11.78 -16.97 -0.77
CA LEU A 185 11.60 -17.14 0.66
C LEU A 185 12.88 -17.67 1.33
N ALA A 186 13.55 -18.64 0.71
CA ALA A 186 14.83 -19.17 1.20
C ALA A 186 15.94 -18.09 1.19
N ALA A 187 15.97 -17.24 0.16
CA ALA A 187 16.90 -16.12 0.06
C ALA A 187 16.61 -15.03 1.10
N ALA A 188 15.34 -14.64 1.25
CA ALA A 188 14.91 -13.74 2.32
C ALA A 188 15.25 -14.34 3.70
N ASP A 189 15.17 -15.67 3.81
CA ASP A 189 15.45 -16.35 5.05
C ASP A 189 16.89 -16.25 5.50
N MET A 190 17.80 -16.34 4.52
CA MET A 190 19.23 -16.15 4.69
C MET A 190 19.54 -14.72 5.16
N VAL A 191 18.96 -13.70 4.52
CA VAL A 191 19.23 -12.29 4.85
C VAL A 191 18.75 -11.95 6.26
N ILE A 192 17.55 -12.43 6.64
CA ILE A 192 16.99 -12.19 7.97
C ILE A 192 17.83 -12.87 9.07
N CYS A 193 18.31 -14.10 8.83
CA CYS A 193 19.20 -14.73 9.80
C CYS A 193 20.58 -14.02 9.83
N GLN A 194 21.13 -13.60 8.69
CA GLN A 194 22.40 -12.86 8.62
C GLN A 194 22.33 -11.53 9.40
N THR A 195 21.27 -10.74 9.22
CA THR A 195 21.09 -9.47 9.95
C THR A 195 20.94 -9.69 11.45
N GLY A 196 20.29 -10.79 11.86
CA GLY A 196 20.24 -11.22 13.26
C GLY A 196 21.61 -11.59 13.84
N CYS A 197 22.51 -12.16 13.05
CA CYS A 197 23.88 -12.47 13.48
C CYS A 197 24.76 -11.20 13.62
N VAL A 198 24.51 -10.15 12.82
CA VAL A 198 25.22 -8.87 12.88
C VAL A 198 24.73 -7.98 14.03
N SER A 199 23.44 -8.00 14.33
CA SER A 199 22.91 -7.29 15.51
C SER A 199 23.47 -7.90 16.79
N GLN A 200 23.91 -7.07 17.75
CA GLN A 200 24.58 -7.50 18.98
C GLN A 200 23.62 -8.24 19.93
N GLY A 201 23.25 -9.49 19.60
CA GLY A 201 22.69 -10.48 20.55
C GLY A 201 21.23 -10.33 20.98
N ASP A 202 20.57 -9.17 20.78
CA ASP A 202 19.50 -8.82 21.72
C ASP A 202 18.03 -8.92 21.23
N TYR A 203 17.74 -9.46 20.05
CA TYR A 203 16.33 -9.69 19.67
C TYR A 203 16.06 -10.94 18.82
N TRP A 204 16.93 -11.26 17.85
CA TRP A 204 16.70 -12.32 16.87
C TRP A 204 17.57 -13.58 17.07
N ARG A 205 18.51 -13.57 18.02
CA ARG A 205 19.52 -14.61 18.23
C ARG A 205 19.47 -15.17 19.66
N VAL A 206 19.67 -16.49 19.81
CA VAL A 206 19.81 -17.17 21.11
C VAL A 206 21.05 -18.06 21.05
N GLN A 207 22.08 -17.80 21.88
CA GLN A 207 23.30 -18.62 21.99
C GLN A 207 23.96 -18.98 20.64
N ASP A 208 23.90 -18.09 19.64
CA ASP A 208 24.42 -18.26 18.26
C ASP A 208 23.54 -19.05 17.28
N HIS A 209 22.24 -19.21 17.59
CA HIS A 209 21.24 -19.75 16.67
C HIS A 209 20.18 -18.71 16.28
N CYS A 210 19.73 -18.74 15.03
CA CYS A 210 18.66 -17.89 14.52
C CYS A 210 17.31 -18.33 15.13
N ARG A 211 16.56 -17.42 15.78
CA ARG A 211 15.29 -17.78 16.47
C ARG A 211 14.21 -18.34 15.53
N ARG A 212 14.23 -17.94 14.25
CA ARG A 212 13.21 -18.36 13.27
C ARG A 212 13.44 -19.76 12.71
N THR A 213 14.70 -20.18 12.52
CA THR A 213 15.04 -21.44 11.85
C THR A 213 15.79 -22.42 12.75
N GLY A 214 16.29 -21.98 13.89
CA GLY A 214 17.10 -22.79 14.81
C GLY A 214 18.47 -23.20 14.26
N LYS A 215 18.90 -22.68 13.10
CA LYS A 215 20.21 -23.00 12.51
C LYS A 215 21.31 -22.12 13.10
N MET A 216 22.54 -22.64 13.14
CA MET A 216 23.72 -21.89 13.58
C MET A 216 23.94 -20.64 12.72
N CYS A 217 24.24 -19.52 13.39
CA CYS A 217 24.66 -18.28 12.76
C CYS A 217 26.05 -18.46 12.13
N VAL A 218 26.14 -18.26 10.81
CA VAL A 218 27.40 -18.27 10.07
C VAL A 218 27.50 -16.97 9.30
N MET A 219 28.60 -16.24 9.48
CA MET A 219 28.85 -15.01 8.76
C MET A 219 29.51 -15.37 7.42
N ILE A 220 28.86 -15.06 6.31
CA ILE A 220 29.46 -15.25 4.98
C ILE A 220 30.06 -13.91 4.57
N GLU A 221 31.37 -13.79 4.67
CA GLU A 221 32.11 -12.69 4.07
C GLU A 221 32.74 -13.23 2.79
N SER A 222 32.41 -12.64 1.64
CA SER A 222 32.99 -13.02 0.33
C SER A 222 32.84 -14.51 -0.03
N GLY A 223 31.71 -15.13 0.31
CA GLY A 223 31.41 -16.53 -0.04
C GLY A 223 32.09 -17.60 0.81
N LYS A 224 32.78 -17.23 1.90
CA LYS A 224 33.35 -18.21 2.85
C LYS A 224 32.63 -18.14 4.20
N PRO A 225 32.14 -19.28 4.71
CA PRO A 225 31.51 -19.32 6.03
C PRO A 225 32.55 -19.10 7.13
N ILE A 226 32.38 -18.04 7.92
CA ILE A 226 33.12 -17.79 9.14
C ILE A 226 32.21 -18.17 10.31
N HIS A 227 32.64 -19.16 11.09
CA HIS A 227 31.99 -19.48 12.36
C HIS A 227 32.39 -18.43 13.41
N VAL A 228 31.39 -17.75 13.98
CA VAL A 228 31.62 -16.83 15.10
C VAL A 228 31.78 -17.69 16.35
N LEU A 229 33.02 -18.06 16.69
CA LEU A 229 33.33 -18.68 17.97
C LEU A 229 33.42 -17.58 19.03
N ARG A 230 32.54 -17.62 20.03
CA ARG A 230 32.64 -16.76 21.22
C ARG A 230 33.90 -17.19 21.98
N LYS A 231 34.86 -16.27 22.17
CA LYS A 231 35.85 -16.44 23.25
C LYS A 231 35.05 -16.44 24.55
N GLU A 232 35.07 -17.57 25.26
CA GLU A 232 34.57 -17.64 26.63
C GLU A 232 35.30 -16.57 27.44
N ALA A 233 34.57 -15.57 27.93
CA ALA A 233 35.09 -14.68 28.94
C ALA A 233 35.19 -15.52 30.21
N GLU A 234 36.43 -15.83 30.61
CA GLU A 234 36.75 -16.35 31.92
C GLU A 234 36.09 -15.44 32.96
N ILE A 235 35.13 -16.00 33.70
CA ILE A 235 34.48 -15.36 34.84
C ILE A 235 35.40 -15.62 36.03
N GLU A 236 36.11 -14.58 36.48
CA GLU A 236 36.67 -14.46 37.83
C GLU A 236 35.60 -13.94 38.81
#